data_AF-A0A1F7BLH1-F1
#
_entry.id   AF-A0A1F7BLH1-F1
#
_cell.length_a   1.000
_cell.length_b   1.000
_cell.length_c   1.000
_cell.angle_alpha   90.00
_cell.angle_beta   90.00
_cell.angle_gamma   90.00
#
_symmetry.space_group_name_H-M   'P 1'
#
loop_
_entity.id
_entity.type
_entity.pdbx_description
1 polymer ?
#
loop_
_entity_poly.entity_id
_entity_poly.type
_entity_poly.pdbx_seq_one_letter_code
_entity_poly.pdbx_strand_id
1 'polypeptide(L)'
;MKQKTNMHHNIPSSRGGSPKKQNLSNVRIERHDDFHAWAWNYPPHALIRLMTIHSTGMRGENLPSGAVRDILECLTCKKREWESYYDPGTMMSPQGRKEKTEYFESLHILDEMQDTYRLIGELCYKERLPFDREAFYKRALLFFRTSCPQDALRMFLTERQGHDLSWTKALQKDVHAALLFIIDRAKPEHVAEKQKERVIMTLREHIRTLSRNKLL
;
A
#
# COMPACT_ATOMS: atom_id res chain seq x y z
N MET A 1 0.20 -20.98 -25.26
CA MET A 1 1.17 -19.88 -25.46
C MET A 1 2.12 -19.82 -24.27
N LYS A 2 3.44 -19.72 -24.48
CA LYS A 2 4.39 -19.47 -23.38
C LYS A 2 4.22 -18.02 -22.90
N GLN A 3 3.93 -17.83 -21.62
CA GLN A 3 3.84 -16.50 -20.99
C GLN A 3 5.20 -15.81 -21.06
N LYS A 4 5.25 -14.54 -21.48
CA LYS A 4 6.48 -13.76 -21.56
C LYS A 4 6.93 -13.34 -20.16
N THR A 5 8.21 -13.54 -19.86
CA THR A 5 8.85 -13.12 -18.61
C THR A 5 10.04 -12.20 -18.90
N ASN A 6 10.29 -11.22 -18.04
CA ASN A 6 11.52 -10.41 -18.06
C ASN A 6 12.07 -10.22 -16.65
N MET A 7 13.34 -9.80 -16.58
CA MET A 7 13.96 -9.37 -15.32
C MET A 7 13.59 -7.91 -15.08
N HIS A 8 12.84 -7.63 -14.02
CA HIS A 8 12.42 -6.28 -13.67
C HIS A 8 12.88 -5.91 -12.26
N HIS A 9 13.08 -4.61 -12.03
CA HIS A 9 13.38 -4.09 -10.71
C HIS A 9 12.15 -4.07 -9.81
N ASN A 10 12.33 -4.45 -8.55
CA ASN A 10 11.27 -4.58 -7.54
C ASN A 10 10.90 -3.25 -6.86
N ILE A 11 11.25 -2.15 -7.53
CA ILE A 11 11.17 -0.80 -7.01
C ILE A 11 10.07 -0.11 -7.81
N PRO A 12 9.14 0.62 -7.19
CA PRO A 12 8.20 1.39 -7.98
C PRO A 12 8.98 2.41 -8.82
N SER A 13 8.56 2.64 -10.05
CA SER A 13 9.26 3.54 -10.99
C SER A 13 9.45 4.97 -10.45
N SER A 14 8.58 5.37 -9.50
CA SER A 14 8.66 6.60 -8.71
C SER A 14 9.96 6.75 -7.90
N ARG A 15 10.67 5.65 -7.62
CA ARG A 15 11.95 5.63 -6.86
C ARG A 15 13.17 5.28 -7.72
N GLY A 16 13.05 5.31 -9.04
CA GLY A 16 14.18 5.30 -9.99
C GLY A 16 14.70 3.92 -10.44
N GLY A 17 14.17 2.82 -9.90
CA GLY A 17 14.59 1.46 -10.28
C GLY A 17 15.99 1.08 -9.80
N SER A 18 16.40 -0.18 -10.02
CA SER A 18 17.76 -0.65 -9.71
C SER A 18 18.19 -1.81 -10.63
N PRO A 19 19.36 -1.74 -11.33
CA PRO A 19 19.96 -2.82 -12.09
C PRO A 19 20.72 -3.82 -11.21
N LYS A 20 20.81 -3.60 -9.89
CA LYS A 20 21.49 -4.52 -8.98
C LYS A 20 20.72 -5.84 -8.95
N LYS A 21 21.41 -6.97 -9.20
CA LYS A 21 20.79 -8.30 -9.31
C LYS A 21 19.89 -8.68 -8.12
N GLN A 22 20.25 -8.25 -6.91
CA GLN A 22 19.45 -8.48 -5.70
C GLN A 22 18.08 -7.78 -5.72
N ASN A 23 17.94 -6.71 -6.50
CA ASN A 23 16.70 -5.95 -6.68
C ASN A 23 15.93 -6.35 -7.94
N LEU A 24 16.40 -7.36 -8.67
CA LEU A 24 15.76 -7.86 -9.87
C LEU A 24 15.05 -9.18 -9.60
N SER A 25 13.86 -9.32 -10.19
CA SER A 25 13.07 -10.56 -10.15
C SER A 25 12.61 -10.93 -11.54
N ASN A 26 12.37 -12.22 -11.77
CA ASN A 26 11.68 -12.66 -12.96
C ASN A 26 10.19 -12.40 -12.79
N VAL A 27 9.64 -11.53 -13.64
CA VAL A 27 8.25 -11.09 -13.56
C VAL A 27 7.51 -11.54 -14.81
N ARG A 28 6.22 -11.85 -14.65
CA ARG A 28 5.33 -12.07 -15.80
C ARG A 28 4.87 -10.72 -16.29
N ILE A 29 5.25 -10.35 -17.50
CA ILE A 29 5.12 -8.97 -18.03
C ILE A 29 3.69 -8.47 -17.88
N GLU A 30 2.70 -9.25 -18.34
CA GLU A 30 1.28 -8.88 -18.27
C GLU A 30 0.81 -8.60 -16.82
N ARG A 31 1.22 -9.43 -15.85
CA ARG A 31 0.83 -9.26 -14.45
C ARG A 31 1.50 -8.06 -13.79
N HIS A 32 2.74 -7.79 -14.18
CA HIS A 32 3.51 -6.65 -13.68
C HIS A 32 2.98 -5.33 -14.23
N ASP A 33 2.64 -5.30 -15.51
CA ASP A 33 2.03 -4.14 -16.16
C ASP A 33 0.65 -3.85 -15.57
N ASP A 34 -0.16 -4.90 -15.36
CA ASP A 34 -1.42 -4.79 -14.62
C ASP A 34 -1.18 -4.20 -13.23
N PHE A 35 -0.19 -4.74 -12.49
CA PHE A 35 0.20 -4.23 -11.18
C PHE A 35 0.50 -2.73 -11.20
N HIS A 36 1.38 -2.26 -12.08
CA HIS A 36 1.68 -0.82 -12.16
C HIS A 36 0.48 0.02 -12.57
N ALA A 37 -0.36 -0.50 -13.46
CA ALA A 37 -1.55 0.20 -13.92
C ALA A 37 -2.55 0.44 -12.79
N TRP A 38 -2.80 -0.55 -11.92
CA TRP A 38 -3.76 -0.38 -10.81
C TRP A 38 -3.12 0.12 -9.51
N ALA A 39 -1.83 -0.15 -9.27
CA ALA A 39 -1.11 0.27 -8.07
C ALA A 39 -0.44 1.65 -8.24
N TRP A 40 -0.59 2.31 -9.39
CA TRP A 40 -0.14 3.70 -9.63
C TRP A 40 1.32 3.98 -9.25
N ASN A 41 2.19 2.98 -9.28
CA ASN A 41 3.58 3.06 -8.82
C ASN A 41 3.74 3.49 -7.34
N TYR A 42 2.73 3.24 -6.50
CA TYR A 42 2.82 3.41 -5.06
C TYR A 42 3.91 2.49 -4.49
N PRO A 43 4.72 2.96 -3.53
CA PRO A 43 5.55 2.07 -2.74
C PRO A 43 4.66 1.14 -1.89
N PRO A 44 5.12 -0.09 -1.58
CA PRO A 44 4.30 -1.11 -0.94
C PRO A 44 3.58 -0.66 0.34
N HIS A 45 4.28 0.10 1.18
CA HIS A 45 3.72 0.63 2.42
C HIS A 45 2.57 1.62 2.16
N ALA A 46 2.70 2.54 1.20
CA ALA A 46 1.63 3.46 0.82
C ALA A 46 0.45 2.71 0.18
N LEU A 47 0.73 1.70 -0.65
CA LEU A 47 -0.30 0.88 -1.27
C LEU A 47 -1.14 0.13 -0.22
N ILE A 48 -0.49 -0.45 0.79
CA ILE A 48 -1.19 -1.17 1.88
C ILE A 48 -2.01 -0.20 2.74
N ARG A 49 -1.52 1.02 3.00
CA ARG A 49 -2.33 2.06 3.67
C ARG A 49 -3.56 2.42 2.84
N LEU A 50 -3.40 2.65 1.53
CA LEU A 50 -4.53 2.92 0.63
C LEU A 50 -5.55 1.79 0.64
N MET A 51 -5.12 0.53 0.54
CA MET A 51 -6.04 -0.61 0.67
C MET A 51 -6.76 -0.63 2.00
N THR A 52 -6.05 -0.35 3.09
CA THR A 52 -6.62 -0.30 4.44
C THR A 52 -7.70 0.78 4.52
N ILE A 53 -7.42 1.99 4.04
CA ILE A 53 -8.35 3.11 3.97
C ILE A 53 -9.60 2.72 3.16
N HIS A 54 -9.40 2.19 1.95
CA HIS A 54 -10.47 1.81 1.03
C HIS A 54 -11.29 0.59 1.49
N SER A 55 -10.73 -0.26 2.36
CA SER A 55 -11.46 -1.35 2.98
C SER A 55 -12.53 -0.90 3.98
N THR A 56 -12.55 0.40 4.34
CA THR A 56 -13.48 0.95 5.35
C THR A 56 -14.74 1.61 4.78
N GLY A 57 -14.80 1.81 3.46
CA GLY A 57 -15.96 2.36 2.74
C GLY A 57 -16.73 1.31 1.92
N MET A 58 -16.54 0.02 2.23
CA MET A 58 -17.10 -1.08 1.47
C MET A 58 -18.48 -1.47 1.98
N ARG A 59 -19.42 -1.72 1.06
CA ARG A 59 -20.79 -2.12 1.41
C ARG A 59 -20.78 -3.51 2.05
N GLY A 60 -21.37 -3.60 3.24
CA GLY A 60 -21.61 -4.86 3.94
C GLY A 60 -20.47 -5.32 4.83
N GLU A 61 -19.20 -5.05 4.50
CA GLU A 61 -18.06 -5.63 5.23
C GLU A 61 -16.85 -4.68 5.18
N ASN A 62 -16.22 -4.44 6.33
CA ASN A 62 -15.04 -3.57 6.43
C ASN A 62 -14.03 -4.11 7.43
N LEU A 63 -12.81 -3.59 7.37
CA LEU A 63 -11.84 -3.86 8.43
C LEU A 63 -12.29 -3.30 9.79
N PRO A 64 -12.06 -4.03 10.89
CA PRO A 64 -12.28 -3.51 12.23
C PRO A 64 -11.45 -2.24 12.47
N SER A 65 -12.03 -1.25 13.15
CA SER A 65 -11.36 0.05 13.38
C SER A 65 -10.00 -0.08 14.09
N GLY A 66 -9.84 -1.11 14.94
CA GLY A 66 -8.56 -1.42 15.58
C GLY A 66 -7.48 -1.79 14.56
N ALA A 67 -7.78 -2.72 13.66
CA ALA A 67 -6.85 -3.14 12.61
C ALA A 67 -6.51 -1.98 11.66
N VAL A 68 -7.49 -1.15 11.30
CA VAL A 68 -7.26 0.05 10.48
C VAL A 68 -6.22 0.96 11.13
N ARG A 69 -6.40 1.28 12.41
CA ARG A 69 -5.44 2.10 13.18
C ARG A 69 -4.07 1.45 13.24
N ASP A 70 -3.99 0.18 13.61
CA ASP A 70 -2.72 -0.52 13.81
C ASP A 70 -1.91 -0.58 12.50
N ILE A 71 -2.57 -0.84 11.36
CA ILE A 71 -1.91 -0.83 10.04
C ILE A 71 -1.42 0.58 9.68
N LEU A 72 -2.27 1.60 9.85
CA LEU A 72 -1.90 2.98 9.51
C LEU A 72 -0.74 3.49 10.39
N GLU A 73 -0.76 3.23 11.69
CA GLU A 73 0.32 3.60 12.61
C GLU A 73 1.61 2.83 12.27
N CYS A 74 1.52 1.52 12.02
CA CYS A 74 2.66 0.68 11.66
C CYS A 74 3.39 1.19 10.41
N LEU A 75 2.64 1.64 9.40
CA LEU A 75 3.15 2.02 8.09
C LEU A 75 3.37 3.54 7.91
N THR A 76 3.00 4.36 8.89
CA THR A 76 3.18 5.83 8.85
C THR A 76 4.25 6.32 9.83
N CYS A 77 4.37 5.70 11.02
CA CYS A 77 5.22 6.21 12.09
C CYS A 77 6.61 5.55 12.17
N LYS A 78 6.79 4.34 11.65
CA LYS A 78 8.09 3.67 11.72
C LYS A 78 8.98 4.22 10.63
N LYS A 79 10.10 4.81 11.09
CA LYS A 79 11.27 5.25 10.34
C LYS A 79 11.33 4.55 8.99
N ARG A 80 11.55 5.33 7.93
CA ARG A 80 11.70 4.90 6.55
C ARG A 80 12.88 3.94 6.32
N GLU A 81 13.29 3.15 7.31
CA GLU A 81 14.30 2.13 7.23
C GLU A 81 13.93 1.02 6.25
N TRP A 82 12.66 0.90 5.82
CA TRP A 82 12.35 0.14 4.61
C TRP A 82 13.22 0.66 3.44
N GLU A 83 13.33 1.99 3.25
CA GLU A 83 14.18 2.67 2.25
C GLU A 83 15.65 2.30 2.34
N SER A 84 16.18 1.91 3.51
CA SER A 84 17.60 1.51 3.65
C SER A 84 17.91 0.11 3.11
N TYR A 85 16.88 -0.74 2.92
CA TYR A 85 17.01 -2.00 2.16
C TYR A 85 16.94 -1.77 0.64
N TYR A 86 16.72 -0.52 0.21
CA TYR A 86 16.72 -0.16 -1.20
C TYR A 86 18.06 0.45 -1.57
N ASP A 87 18.71 -0.18 -2.53
CA ASP A 87 19.89 0.35 -3.16
C ASP A 87 19.56 0.69 -4.62
N PRO A 88 19.21 1.95 -4.91
CA PRO A 88 18.83 2.35 -6.25
C PRO A 88 20.11 2.41 -7.09
N GLY A 89 20.25 1.53 -8.06
CA GLY A 89 21.16 1.80 -9.16
C GLY A 89 20.35 2.53 -10.22
N THR A 90 20.62 3.80 -10.41
CA THR A 90 19.90 4.59 -11.42
C THR A 90 20.92 5.12 -12.38
N MET A 91 20.52 5.27 -13.65
CA MET A 91 21.27 6.12 -14.59
C MET A 91 21.08 7.62 -14.28
N MET A 92 20.24 7.97 -13.31
CA MET A 92 20.08 9.34 -12.81
C MET A 92 21.16 9.69 -11.78
N SER A 93 21.56 10.97 -11.76
CA SER A 93 22.42 11.52 -10.71
C SER A 93 21.75 11.40 -9.33
N PRO A 94 22.53 11.41 -8.23
CA PRO A 94 21.99 11.39 -6.87
C PRO A 94 20.96 12.51 -6.61
N GLN A 95 21.20 13.70 -7.17
CA GLN A 95 20.31 14.84 -7.04
C GLN A 95 18.96 14.63 -7.76
N GLY A 96 18.98 14.21 -9.03
CA GLY A 96 17.74 13.95 -9.77
C GLY A 96 16.92 12.79 -9.18
N ARG A 97 17.57 11.85 -8.48
CA ARG A 97 16.90 10.79 -7.73
C ARG A 97 16.17 11.33 -6.51
N LYS A 98 16.80 12.23 -5.76
CA LYS A 98 16.20 12.88 -4.60
C LYS A 98 14.96 13.68 -5.02
N GLU A 99 15.10 14.52 -6.03
CA GLU A 99 13.99 15.34 -6.57
C GLU A 99 12.81 14.48 -7.06
N LYS A 100 13.08 13.43 -7.84
CA LYS A 100 12.02 12.50 -8.30
C LYS A 100 11.33 11.81 -7.11
N THR A 101 12.10 11.38 -6.13
CA THR A 101 11.57 10.70 -4.93
C THR A 101 10.66 11.63 -4.13
N GLU A 102 11.11 12.86 -3.87
CA GLU A 102 10.35 13.90 -3.15
C GLU A 102 9.07 14.29 -3.91
N TYR A 103 9.15 14.42 -5.23
CA TYR A 103 8.00 14.69 -6.09
C TYR A 103 6.92 13.62 -5.94
N PHE A 104 7.27 12.34 -6.15
CA PHE A 104 6.30 11.26 -6.07
C PHE A 104 5.82 11.01 -4.64
N GLU A 105 6.67 11.18 -3.63
CA GLU A 105 6.24 11.12 -2.24
C GLU A 105 5.18 12.18 -1.93
N SER A 106 5.42 13.43 -2.35
CA SER A 106 4.46 14.52 -2.17
C SER A 106 3.13 14.23 -2.88
N LEU A 107 3.21 13.70 -4.11
CA LEU A 107 2.04 13.33 -4.91
C LEU A 107 1.24 12.21 -4.24
N HIS A 108 1.92 11.16 -3.76
CA HIS A 108 1.30 10.02 -3.10
C HIS A 108 0.62 10.42 -1.78
N ILE A 109 1.24 11.29 -0.99
CA ILE A 109 0.64 11.82 0.25
C ILE A 109 -0.63 12.63 -0.08
N LEU A 110 -0.59 13.46 -1.13
CA LEU A 110 -1.75 14.24 -1.56
C LEU A 110 -2.91 13.34 -2.01
N ASP A 111 -2.65 12.33 -2.83
CA ASP A 111 -3.67 11.36 -3.27
C ASP A 111 -4.25 10.59 -2.07
N GLU A 112 -3.40 10.14 -1.14
CA GLU A 112 -3.82 9.42 0.06
C GLU A 112 -4.70 10.28 0.97
N MET A 113 -4.34 11.56 1.17
CA MET A 113 -5.17 12.51 1.92
C MET A 113 -6.52 12.74 1.22
N GLN A 114 -6.52 12.94 -0.10
CA GLN A 114 -7.74 13.17 -0.88
C GLN A 114 -8.69 11.96 -0.81
N ASP A 115 -8.16 10.75 -0.98
CA ASP A 115 -8.93 9.51 -0.85
C ASP A 115 -9.50 9.35 0.56
N THR A 116 -8.71 9.67 1.59
CA THR A 116 -9.16 9.58 2.98
C THR A 116 -10.28 10.58 3.28
N TYR A 117 -10.15 11.84 2.82
CA TYR A 117 -11.22 12.85 2.97
C TYR A 117 -12.50 12.43 2.27
N ARG A 118 -12.39 11.89 1.06
CA ARG A 118 -13.54 11.40 0.29
C ARG A 118 -14.26 10.28 1.01
N LEU A 119 -13.52 9.31 1.55
CA LEU A 119 -14.11 8.21 2.31
C LEU A 119 -14.76 8.66 3.61
N ILE A 120 -14.16 9.64 4.31
CA ILE A 120 -14.83 10.27 5.46
C ILE A 120 -16.16 10.90 5.02
N GLY A 121 -16.18 11.60 3.88
CA GLY A 121 -17.40 12.13 3.29
C GLY A 121 -18.43 11.05 3.00
N GLU A 122 -18.02 9.97 2.32
CA GLU A 122 -18.89 8.82 2.02
C GLU A 122 -19.45 8.16 3.29
N LEU A 123 -18.63 8.00 4.33
CA LEU A 123 -19.05 7.42 5.60
C LEU A 123 -20.02 8.33 6.38
N CYS A 124 -19.81 9.65 6.34
CA CYS A 124 -20.67 10.63 7.01
C CYS A 124 -22.00 10.85 6.28
N TYR A 125 -21.97 10.92 4.94
CA TYR A 125 -23.09 11.42 4.13
C TYR A 125 -23.71 10.35 3.22
N LYS A 126 -23.13 9.14 3.15
CA LYS A 126 -23.57 8.03 2.27
C LYS A 126 -23.54 8.35 0.78
N GLU A 127 -22.77 9.37 0.39
CA GLU A 127 -22.58 9.80 -0.98
C GLU A 127 -21.18 9.40 -1.46
N ARG A 128 -21.13 8.56 -2.50
CA ARG A 128 -19.87 8.19 -3.15
C ARG A 128 -19.59 9.17 -4.29
N LEU A 129 -18.55 9.98 -4.14
CA LEU A 129 -18.10 10.88 -5.21
C LEU A 129 -17.58 10.05 -6.42
N PRO A 130 -17.80 10.52 -7.67
CA PRO A 130 -17.75 9.71 -8.91
C PRO A 130 -16.37 9.24 -9.40
N PHE A 131 -15.36 9.11 -8.53
CA PHE A 131 -14.06 8.56 -8.89
C PHE A 131 -14.02 7.05 -8.59
N ASP A 132 -14.49 6.24 -9.52
CA ASP A 132 -14.67 4.81 -9.29
C ASP A 132 -13.33 4.05 -9.31
N ARG A 133 -12.81 3.71 -8.13
CA ARG A 133 -11.74 2.71 -7.96
C ARG A 133 -12.34 1.35 -7.63
N GLU A 134 -13.47 0.95 -8.24
CA GLU A 134 -14.20 -0.30 -7.93
C GLU A 134 -13.30 -1.54 -7.87
N ALA A 135 -12.44 -1.68 -8.87
CA ALA A 135 -11.49 -2.78 -8.96
C ALA A 135 -10.48 -2.76 -7.81
N PHE A 136 -10.06 -1.59 -7.38
CA PHE A 136 -9.20 -1.42 -6.20
C PHE A 136 -9.94 -1.79 -4.93
N TYR A 137 -11.20 -1.37 -4.78
CA TYR A 137 -12.04 -1.68 -3.62
C TYR A 137 -12.23 -3.19 -3.46
N LYS A 138 -12.60 -3.88 -4.54
CA LYS A 138 -12.74 -5.35 -4.55
C LYS A 138 -11.43 -6.05 -4.16
N ARG A 139 -10.28 -5.56 -4.61
CA ARG A 139 -8.95 -6.09 -4.25
C ARG A 139 -8.58 -5.82 -2.79
N ALA A 140 -8.97 -4.67 -2.24
CA ALA A 140 -8.69 -4.31 -0.87
C ALA A 140 -9.25 -5.34 0.12
N LEU A 141 -10.52 -5.71 0.00
CA LEU A 141 -11.12 -6.69 0.92
C LEU A 141 -10.65 -8.12 0.66
N LEU A 142 -10.44 -8.50 -0.61
CA LEU A 142 -9.88 -9.82 -0.95
C LEU A 142 -8.53 -10.06 -0.26
N PHE A 143 -7.70 -9.02 -0.18
CA PHE A 143 -6.43 -9.04 0.52
C PHE A 143 -6.57 -9.28 2.02
N PHE A 144 -7.55 -8.67 2.69
CA PHE A 144 -7.76 -8.89 4.13
C PHE A 144 -8.52 -10.19 4.45
N ARG A 145 -9.09 -10.87 3.45
CA ARG A 145 -9.87 -12.12 3.62
C ARG A 145 -9.12 -13.42 3.42
N THR A 146 -7.97 -13.35 2.77
CA THR A 146 -7.32 -14.55 2.25
C THR A 146 -6.82 -15.43 3.40
N SER A 147 -6.89 -16.76 3.23
CA SER A 147 -6.73 -17.76 4.30
C SER A 147 -5.40 -17.71 5.07
N CYS A 148 -4.43 -16.96 4.55
CA CYS A 148 -3.24 -16.54 5.27
C CYS A 148 -2.87 -15.12 4.80
N PRO A 149 -2.70 -14.14 5.70
CA PRO A 149 -2.19 -12.79 5.37
C PRO A 149 -0.90 -12.78 4.59
N GLN A 150 -0.03 -13.75 4.88
CA GLN A 150 1.22 -13.91 4.18
C GLN A 150 0.98 -14.31 2.73
N ASP A 151 0.02 -15.18 2.48
CA ASP A 151 -0.37 -15.56 1.13
C ASP A 151 -1.13 -14.44 0.42
N ALA A 152 -1.92 -13.64 1.14
CA ALA A 152 -2.54 -12.43 0.63
C ALA A 152 -1.50 -11.40 0.15
N LEU A 153 -0.52 -11.10 1.00
CA LEU A 153 0.64 -10.27 0.66
C LEU A 153 1.44 -10.88 -0.49
N ARG A 154 1.59 -12.21 -0.55
CA ARG A 154 2.23 -12.90 -1.68
C ARG A 154 1.47 -12.80 -2.99
N MET A 155 0.16 -12.84 -2.94
CA MET A 155 -0.70 -12.71 -4.11
C MET A 155 -0.89 -11.26 -4.54
N PHE A 156 -0.69 -10.31 -3.63
CA PHE A 156 -0.81 -8.88 -3.89
C PHE A 156 0.52 -8.26 -4.37
N LEU A 157 1.63 -8.71 -3.80
CA LEU A 157 2.99 -8.26 -4.09
C LEU A 157 3.71 -9.28 -5.00
N THR A 158 3.03 -9.63 -6.08
CA THR A 158 3.10 -10.88 -6.89
C THR A 158 4.46 -11.42 -7.37
N GLU A 159 5.56 -10.73 -7.11
CA GLU A 159 6.86 -11.04 -7.70
C GLU A 159 7.74 -11.73 -6.68
N ARG A 160 8.32 -12.87 -7.04
CA ARG A 160 9.16 -13.68 -6.16
C ARG A 160 10.60 -13.72 -6.65
N GLN A 161 11.52 -13.77 -5.69
CA GLN A 161 12.92 -14.11 -5.92
C GLN A 161 13.34 -15.14 -4.86
N GLY A 162 13.38 -16.41 -5.24
CA GLY A 162 13.52 -17.52 -4.29
C GLY A 162 12.21 -17.78 -3.55
N HIS A 163 12.26 -17.89 -2.22
CA HIS A 163 11.08 -18.12 -1.36
C HIS A 163 10.34 -16.83 -0.96
N ASP A 164 10.96 -15.67 -1.17
CA ASP A 164 10.43 -14.38 -0.73
C ASP A 164 9.81 -13.58 -1.87
N LEU A 165 8.86 -12.71 -1.53
CA LEU A 165 8.39 -11.72 -2.48
C LEU A 165 9.38 -10.58 -2.51
N SER A 166 9.69 -10.24 -3.73
CA SER A 166 10.60 -9.21 -4.16
C SER A 166 10.26 -7.82 -3.59
N TRP A 167 8.97 -7.54 -3.37
CA TRP A 167 8.49 -6.29 -2.78
C TRP A 167 8.29 -6.35 -1.26
N THR A 168 8.25 -7.55 -0.64
CA THR A 168 8.24 -7.68 0.83
C THR A 168 9.63 -7.64 1.45
N LYS A 169 10.69 -7.98 0.70
CA LYS A 169 12.10 -7.77 1.12
C LYS A 169 12.40 -6.33 1.48
N ALA A 170 11.58 -5.46 0.92
CA ALA A 170 11.65 -4.04 1.00
C ALA A 170 11.12 -3.51 2.33
N LEU A 171 10.22 -4.25 3.01
CA LEU A 171 9.82 -3.96 4.39
C LEU A 171 10.81 -4.62 5.35
N GLN A 172 11.15 -3.94 6.45
CA GLN A 172 11.97 -4.56 7.49
C GLN A 172 11.32 -5.82 8.05
N LYS A 173 12.11 -6.79 8.48
CA LYS A 173 11.61 -8.05 9.06
C LYS A 173 10.61 -7.82 10.19
N ASP A 174 10.86 -6.85 11.07
CA ASP A 174 9.99 -6.56 12.21
C ASP A 174 8.69 -5.85 11.80
N VAL A 175 8.76 -4.94 10.82
CA VAL A 175 7.57 -4.28 10.25
C VAL A 175 6.71 -5.30 9.51
N HIS A 176 7.33 -6.18 8.74
CA HIS A 176 6.65 -7.25 8.03
C HIS A 176 5.98 -8.23 9.00
N ALA A 177 6.68 -8.66 10.05
CA ALA A 177 6.12 -9.55 11.08
C ALA A 177 4.94 -8.90 11.82
N ALA A 178 5.08 -7.62 12.20
CA ALA A 178 4.00 -6.87 12.84
C ALA A 178 2.78 -6.72 11.92
N LEU A 179 3.00 -6.38 10.64
CA LEU A 179 1.93 -6.25 9.67
C LEU A 179 1.20 -7.59 9.45
N LEU A 180 1.94 -8.69 9.29
CA LEU A 180 1.36 -10.03 9.16
C LEU A 180 0.49 -10.38 10.37
N PHE A 181 0.99 -10.09 11.57
CA PHE A 181 0.27 -10.32 12.81
C PHE A 181 -1.02 -9.51 12.91
N ILE A 182 -0.99 -8.24 12.50
CA ILE A 182 -2.19 -7.39 12.47
C ILE A 182 -3.20 -7.93 11.47
N ILE A 183 -2.77 -8.23 10.23
CA ILE A 183 -3.66 -8.71 9.17
C ILE A 183 -4.26 -10.08 9.52
N ASP A 184 -3.51 -10.99 10.15
CA ASP A 184 -4.00 -12.32 10.58
C ASP A 184 -5.21 -12.24 11.50
N ARG A 185 -5.26 -11.17 12.28
CA ARG A 185 -6.31 -10.90 13.26
C ARG A 185 -7.40 -9.98 12.72
N ALA A 186 -7.15 -9.34 11.58
CA ALA A 186 -8.04 -8.38 10.94
C ALA A 186 -9.08 -9.11 10.09
N LYS A 187 -9.99 -9.86 10.73
CA LYS A 187 -11.14 -10.44 10.03
C LYS A 187 -12.12 -9.32 9.68
N PRO A 188 -12.48 -9.13 8.39
CA PRO A 188 -13.49 -8.14 8.03
C PRO A 188 -14.82 -8.46 8.71
N GLU A 189 -15.48 -7.42 9.20
CA GLU A 189 -16.71 -7.51 9.98
C GLU A 189 -17.82 -6.67 9.35
N HIS A 190 -19.07 -7.03 9.64
CA HIS A 190 -20.20 -6.19 9.32
C HIS A 190 -20.18 -4.96 10.23
N VAL A 191 -20.33 -3.77 9.65
CA VAL A 191 -20.10 -2.53 10.38
C VAL A 191 -21.40 -1.99 10.99
N ALA A 192 -21.46 -1.99 12.32
CA ALA A 192 -22.43 -1.23 13.08
C ALA A 192 -22.11 0.27 13.04
N GLU A 193 -23.10 1.15 13.22
CA GLU A 193 -22.93 2.61 13.17
C GLU A 193 -21.82 3.12 14.13
N LYS A 194 -21.73 2.54 15.34
CA LYS A 194 -20.68 2.87 16.33
C LYS A 194 -19.25 2.53 15.87
N GLN A 195 -19.08 1.54 15.00
CA GLN A 195 -17.78 1.21 14.40
C GLN A 195 -17.40 2.23 13.31
N LYS A 196 -18.38 2.77 12.57
CA LYS A 196 -18.13 3.82 11.56
C LYS A 196 -17.54 5.08 12.17
N GLU A 197 -18.07 5.52 13.31
CA GLU A 197 -17.53 6.69 14.03
C GLU A 197 -16.06 6.50 14.43
N ARG A 198 -15.71 5.30 14.91
CA ARG A 198 -14.32 4.96 15.29
C ARG A 198 -13.39 4.93 14.09
N VAL A 199 -13.84 4.38 12.97
CA VAL A 199 -13.12 4.43 11.69
C VAL A 199 -12.91 5.88 11.27
N ILE A 200 -13.95 6.72 11.26
CA ILE A 200 -13.85 8.14 10.87
C ILE A 200 -12.83 8.87 11.75
N MET A 201 -12.83 8.65 13.07
CA MET A 201 -11.82 9.23 13.96
C MET A 201 -10.39 8.78 13.60
N THR A 202 -10.21 7.49 13.30
CA THR A 202 -8.92 6.94 12.89
C THR A 202 -8.43 7.57 11.59
N LEU A 203 -9.31 7.70 10.58
CA LEU A 203 -8.99 8.33 9.30
C LEU A 203 -8.64 9.82 9.47
N ARG A 204 -9.34 10.54 10.36
CA ARG A 204 -9.01 11.95 10.68
C ARG A 204 -7.63 12.09 11.33
N GLU A 205 -7.28 11.18 12.24
CA GLU A 205 -5.96 11.20 12.87
C GLU A 205 -4.84 10.86 11.88
N HIS A 206 -5.11 9.93 10.97
CA HIS A 206 -4.21 9.61 9.87
C HIS A 206 -3.92 10.83 8.98
N ILE A 207 -4.95 11.58 8.58
CA ILE A 207 -4.79 12.84 7.83
C ILE A 207 -3.90 13.84 8.57
N ARG A 208 -4.11 14.01 9.88
CA ARG A 208 -3.27 14.91 10.70
C ARG A 208 -1.82 14.45 10.71
N THR A 209 -1.58 13.15 10.80
CA THR A 209 -0.25 12.55 10.77
C THR A 209 0.44 12.79 9.43
N LEU A 210 -0.25 12.51 8.31
CA LEU A 210 0.26 12.80 6.97
C LEU A 210 0.58 14.28 6.76
N SER A 211 -0.26 15.17 7.29
CA SER A 211 -0.07 16.63 7.18
C SER A 211 1.16 17.12 7.95
N ARG A 212 1.41 16.56 9.15
CA ARG A 212 2.60 16.88 9.97
C ARG A 212 3.88 16.37 9.33
N ASN A 213 3.85 15.17 8.75
CA ASN A 213 5.00 14.56 8.07
C ASN A 213 5.41 15.29 6.77
N LYS A 214 4.57 16.21 6.27
CA LYS A 214 4.83 17.06 5.10
C LYS A 214 5.60 18.35 5.43
N LEU A 215 5.76 18.65 6.72
CA LEU A 215 6.43 19.86 7.25
C LEU A 215 7.87 19.59 7.72
N LEU A 216 8.45 18.44 7.36
CA LEU A 216 9.85 18.08 7.56
C LEU A 216 10.49 17.77 6.21
#